data_AF-A0A6N8XDR9-F1
#
_entry.id   AF-A0A6N8XDR9-F1
#
_cell.length_a   1.000
_cell.length_b   1.000
_cell.length_c   1.000
_cell.angle_alpha   90.00
_cell.angle_beta   90.00
_cell.angle_gamma   90.00
#
_symmetry.space_group_name_H-M   'P 1'
#
loop_
_entity.id
_entity.type
_entity.pdbx_description
1 polymer ?
#
loop_
_entity_poly.entity_id
_entity_poly.type
_entity_poly.pdbx_seq_one_letter_code
_entity_poly.pdbx_strand_id
1 'polypeptide(L)'
;MPQRPPYFVTGTDTEIGKTFVAAALLTLARDRGLRCAALKPIAAGCVRSDDGFVNDDALQLMTASDTDLDYRTVNPVALEPPIAPHIAARQAGITLDAGELAAHCLDALRDGID
;
A
#
# COMPACT_ATOMS: atom_id res chain seq x y z
N MET A 1 1.02 -23.48 9.39
CA MET A 1 1.16 -23.66 7.92
C MET A 1 2.45 -22.99 7.49
N PRO A 2 3.16 -23.44 6.42
CA PRO A 2 4.34 -22.71 5.96
C PRO A 2 3.94 -21.28 5.56
N GLN A 3 4.72 -20.28 5.98
CA GLN A 3 4.50 -18.88 5.58
C GLN A 3 4.65 -18.79 4.06
N ARG A 4 3.60 -18.35 3.38
CA ARG A 4 3.66 -18.10 1.94
C ARG A 4 4.38 -16.77 1.72
N PRO A 5 5.34 -16.68 0.80
CA PRO A 5 6.02 -15.42 0.52
C PRO A 5 5.01 -14.40 -0.03
N PRO A 6 5.21 -13.10 0.26
CA PRO A 6 4.35 -12.04 -0.26
C PRO A 6 4.52 -11.89 -1.78
N TYR A 7 3.50 -11.31 -2.42
CA TYR A 7 3.51 -10.99 -3.85
C TYR A 7 3.78 -9.50 -4.06
N PHE A 8 4.61 -9.17 -5.05
CA PHE A 8 4.84 -7.78 -5.48
C PHE A 8 4.15 -7.52 -6.83
N VAL A 9 3.20 -6.58 -6.84
CA VAL A 9 2.49 -6.17 -8.06
C VAL A 9 3.21 -4.97 -8.67
N THR A 10 3.78 -5.15 -9.86
CA THR A 10 4.52 -4.11 -10.59
C THR A 10 3.93 -3.87 -11.97
N GLY A 11 4.34 -2.77 -12.60
CA GLY A 11 4.01 -2.45 -13.97
C GLY A 11 4.74 -1.20 -14.44
N THR A 12 4.85 -1.04 -15.75
CA THR A 12 5.81 -0.11 -16.37
C THR A 12 5.38 1.36 -16.33
N ASP A 13 4.09 1.64 -16.16
CA ASP A 13 3.52 2.99 -16.19
C ASP A 13 2.57 3.22 -15.01
N THR A 14 2.16 4.45 -14.78
CA THR A 14 1.09 4.86 -13.87
C THR A 14 -0.28 4.61 -14.50
N GLU A 15 -1.34 4.52 -13.68
CA GLU A 15 -2.75 4.38 -14.15
C GLU A 15 -3.09 3.17 -15.05
N ILE A 16 -2.16 2.25 -15.31
CA ILE A 16 -2.38 1.00 -16.07
C ILE A 16 -3.22 -0.06 -15.35
N GLY A 17 -3.86 0.27 -14.23
CA GLY A 17 -4.73 -0.66 -13.49
C GLY A 17 -4.05 -1.57 -12.47
N LYS A 18 -2.83 -1.26 -12.00
CA LYS A 18 -2.14 -2.06 -10.94
C LYS A 18 -3.00 -2.20 -9.67
N THR A 19 -3.56 -1.10 -9.19
CA THR A 19 -4.43 -1.07 -8.00
C THR A 19 -5.68 -1.91 -8.22
N PHE A 20 -6.31 -1.78 -9.39
CA PHE A 20 -7.48 -2.57 -9.76
C PHE A 20 -7.18 -4.08 -9.75
N VAL A 21 -6.09 -4.50 -10.37
CA VAL A 21 -5.68 -5.92 -10.39
C VAL A 21 -5.36 -6.42 -8.98
N ALA A 22 -4.64 -5.64 -8.16
CA ALA A 22 -4.35 -6.00 -6.79
C ALA A 22 -5.62 -6.15 -5.93
N ALA A 23 -6.55 -5.19 -6.02
CA ALA A 23 -7.84 -5.25 -5.33
C ALA A 23 -8.69 -6.46 -5.77
N ALA A 24 -8.67 -6.80 -7.06
CA ALA A 24 -9.36 -7.98 -7.58
C ALA A 24 -8.75 -9.29 -7.04
N LEU A 25 -7.42 -9.38 -6.94
CA LEU A 25 -6.73 -10.52 -6.34
C LEU A 25 -7.09 -10.69 -4.86
N LEU A 26 -7.12 -9.59 -4.09
CA LEU A 26 -7.51 -9.61 -2.68
C LEU A 26 -8.98 -10.04 -2.50
N THR A 27 -9.88 -9.46 -3.28
CA THR A 27 -11.31 -9.81 -3.29
C THR A 27 -11.49 -11.31 -3.57
N LEU A 28 -10.81 -11.81 -4.60
CA LEU A 28 -10.89 -13.22 -4.98
C LEU A 28 -10.28 -14.16 -3.92
N ALA A 29 -9.24 -13.72 -3.21
CA ALA A 29 -8.66 -14.47 -2.09
C ALA A 29 -9.65 -14.56 -0.91
N ARG A 30 -10.26 -13.43 -0.55
CA ARG A 30 -11.30 -13.34 0.49
C ARG A 30 -12.50 -14.21 0.15
N ASP A 31 -12.97 -14.18 -1.10
CA ASP A 31 -14.10 -15.01 -1.56
C ASP A 31 -13.78 -16.53 -1.48
N ARG A 32 -12.50 -16.90 -1.40
CA ARG A 32 -12.03 -18.26 -1.16
C ARG A 32 -11.74 -18.56 0.32
N GLY A 33 -12.11 -17.67 1.23
CA GLY A 33 -11.85 -17.80 2.67
C GLY A 33 -10.37 -17.65 3.03
N LEU A 34 -9.57 -17.00 2.20
CA LEU A 34 -8.18 -16.68 2.51
C LEU A 34 -8.09 -15.27 3.10
N ARG A 35 -7.32 -15.14 4.18
CA ARG A 35 -6.96 -13.83 4.74
C ARG A 35 -5.77 -13.27 3.98
N CYS A 36 -5.92 -12.05 3.47
CA CYS A 36 -4.91 -11.37 2.67
C CYS A 36 -4.99 -9.86 2.91
N ALA A 37 -3.84 -9.20 2.86
CA ALA A 37 -3.73 -7.75 2.94
C ALA A 37 -2.81 -7.22 1.83
N ALA A 38 -2.98 -5.95 1.49
CA ALA A 38 -2.05 -5.25 0.61
C ALA A 38 -1.63 -3.92 1.20
N LEU A 39 -0.43 -3.49 0.82
CA LEU A 39 0.18 -2.24 1.24
C LEU A 39 0.43 -1.38 0.01
N LYS A 40 0.39 -0.06 0.23
CA LYS A 40 0.84 0.97 -0.72
C LYS A 40 1.87 1.80 0.03
N PRO A 41 3.10 1.31 0.24
CA PRO A 41 4.02 1.90 1.23
C PRO A 41 4.38 3.36 0.95
N ILE A 42 4.26 3.79 -0.31
CA ILE A 42 4.46 5.16 -0.73
C ILE A 42 3.40 5.56 -1.76
N ALA A 43 2.84 6.76 -1.59
CA ALA A 43 1.91 7.35 -2.53
C ALA A 43 2.13 8.87 -2.64
N ALA A 44 1.85 9.40 -3.83
CA ALA A 44 1.82 10.83 -4.12
C ALA A 44 0.43 11.23 -4.63
N GLY A 45 0.12 12.52 -4.63
CA GLY A 45 -1.24 13.00 -4.92
C GLY A 45 -2.22 12.69 -3.80
N CYS A 46 -1.75 12.64 -2.56
CA CYS A 46 -2.61 12.38 -1.40
C CYS A 46 -3.43 13.62 -1.06
N VAL A 47 -4.67 13.42 -0.64
CA VAL A 47 -5.59 14.48 -0.23
C VAL A 47 -5.64 14.58 1.29
N ARG A 48 -5.87 15.79 1.80
CA ARG A 48 -6.02 16.01 3.24
C ARG A 48 -7.36 15.47 3.74
N SER A 49 -7.34 14.67 4.80
CA SER A 49 -8.48 14.25 5.60
C SER A 49 -8.29 14.69 7.06
N ASP A 50 -9.27 14.38 7.91
CA ASP A 50 -9.19 14.66 9.35
C ASP A 50 -8.05 13.89 10.04
N ASP A 51 -7.65 12.74 9.48
CA ASP A 51 -6.62 11.84 10.02
C ASP A 51 -5.24 12.00 9.36
N GLY A 52 -5.07 12.98 8.48
CA GLY A 52 -3.82 13.25 7.76
C GLY A 52 -3.96 13.16 6.25
N PHE A 53 -2.90 12.78 5.55
CA PHE A 53 -2.96 12.62 4.09
C PHE A 53 -3.37 11.19 3.72
N VAL A 54 -4.34 11.08 2.81
CA VAL A 54 -4.86 9.79 2.33
C VAL A 54 -4.78 9.68 0.80
N ASN A 55 -4.63 8.46 0.31
CA ASN A 55 -4.50 8.12 -1.09
C ASN A 55 -5.57 7.12 -1.52
N ASP A 56 -6.22 7.39 -2.65
CA ASP A 56 -7.32 6.57 -3.15
C ASP A 56 -6.89 5.13 -3.47
N ASP A 57 -5.67 4.90 -3.98
CA ASP A 57 -5.18 3.53 -4.21
C ASP A 57 -5.06 2.77 -2.89
N ALA A 58 -4.52 3.42 -1.85
CA ALA A 58 -4.36 2.80 -0.53
C ALA A 58 -5.72 2.46 0.09
N LEU A 59 -6.71 3.36 -0.01
CA LEU A 59 -8.07 3.13 0.49
C LEU A 59 -8.77 1.99 -0.27
N GLN A 60 -8.59 1.89 -1.59
CA GLN A 60 -9.12 0.78 -2.38
C GLN A 60 -8.52 -0.56 -1.95
N LEU A 61 -7.21 -0.61 -1.70
CA LEU A 61 -6.52 -1.81 -1.22
C LEU A 61 -6.99 -2.20 0.18
N MET A 62 -7.19 -1.24 1.09
CA MET A 62 -7.75 -1.50 2.43
C MET A 62 -9.15 -2.10 2.34
N THR A 63 -10.02 -1.51 1.53
CA THR A 63 -11.40 -1.98 1.35
C THR A 63 -11.46 -3.40 0.78
N ALA A 64 -10.51 -3.78 -0.07
CA ALA A 64 -10.42 -5.11 -0.67
C ALA A 64 -9.70 -6.13 0.23
N SER A 65 -8.92 -5.68 1.20
CA SER A 65 -8.19 -6.51 2.14
C SER A 65 -9.11 -7.09 3.22
N ASP A 66 -8.65 -8.17 3.86
CA ASP A 66 -9.34 -8.84 4.98
C ASP A 66 -8.47 -8.73 6.25
N THR A 67 -8.23 -7.49 6.70
CA THR A 67 -7.39 -7.16 7.87
C THR A 67 -7.78 -5.81 8.49
N ASP A 68 -7.45 -5.63 9.76
CA ASP A 68 -7.65 -4.40 10.54
C ASP A 68 -6.39 -3.50 10.57
N LEU A 69 -5.51 -3.62 9.57
CA LEU A 69 -4.34 -2.74 9.45
C LEU A 69 -4.78 -1.27 9.41
N ASP A 70 -4.12 -0.43 10.21
CA ASP A 70 -4.36 1.00 10.17
C ASP A 70 -3.85 1.62 8.86
N TYR A 71 -4.41 2.79 8.50
CA TYR A 71 -4.04 3.46 7.26
C TYR A 71 -2.54 3.76 7.19
N ARG A 72 -1.92 4.12 8.32
CA ARG A 72 -0.49 4.48 8.40
C ARG A 72 0.42 3.27 8.22
N THR A 73 -0.03 2.06 8.52
CA THR A 73 0.69 0.83 8.17
C THR A 73 0.56 0.54 6.67
N VAL A 74 -0.61 0.78 6.09
CA VAL A 74 -0.84 0.55 4.65
C VAL A 74 -0.10 1.55 3.78
N ASN A 75 -0.11 2.83 4.14
CA ASN A 75 0.52 3.93 3.41
C ASN A 75 1.28 4.87 4.39
N PRO A 76 2.44 4.44 4.93
CA PRO A 76 3.24 5.24 5.87
C PRO A 76 3.82 6.51 5.25
N VAL A 77 4.06 6.52 3.94
CA VAL A 77 4.54 7.70 3.21
C VAL A 77 3.47 8.21 2.26
N ALA A 78 2.63 9.11 2.79
CA ALA A 78 1.59 9.82 2.06
C ALA A 78 2.05 11.24 1.70
N LEU A 79 2.23 11.52 0.40
CA LEU A 79 2.77 12.78 -0.11
C LEU A 79 1.67 13.55 -0.86
N GLU A 80 1.50 14.84 -0.54
CA GLU A 80 0.46 15.70 -1.13
C GLU A 80 0.67 15.98 -2.63
N PRO A 81 1.87 16.40 -3.11
CA PRO A 81 2.02 16.81 -4.50
C PRO A 81 1.73 15.64 -5.48
N PRO A 82 0.87 15.82 -6.51
CA PRO A 82 0.54 14.79 -7.50
C PRO A 82 1.64 14.68 -8.57
N ILE A 83 2.85 14.35 -8.13
CA ILE A 83 4.06 14.17 -8.96
C ILE A 83 4.73 12.85 -8.58
N ALA A 84 5.79 12.47 -9.31
CA ALA A 84 6.50 11.23 -8.99
C ALA A 84 6.94 11.20 -7.50
N PRO A 85 6.71 10.09 -6.77
CA PRO A 85 6.88 10.08 -5.31
C PRO A 85 8.26 10.52 -4.79
N HIS A 86 9.32 10.16 -5.50
CA HIS A 86 10.68 10.59 -5.15
C HIS A 86 10.89 12.11 -5.26
N ILE A 87 10.18 12.79 -6.16
CA ILE A 87 10.22 14.25 -6.30
C ILE A 87 9.41 14.89 -5.17
N ALA A 88 8.21 14.38 -4.91
CA ALA A 88 7.34 14.87 -3.84
C ALA A 88 8.00 14.70 -2.45
N ALA A 89 8.64 13.56 -2.20
CA ALA A 89 9.36 13.31 -0.95
C ALA A 89 10.51 14.30 -0.75
N ARG A 90 11.31 14.54 -1.80
CA ARG A 90 12.39 15.54 -1.76
C ARG A 90 11.87 16.95 -1.47
N GLN A 91 10.73 17.35 -2.04
CA GLN A 91 10.09 18.64 -1.75
C GLN A 91 9.59 18.74 -0.30
N ALA A 92 9.12 17.63 0.27
CA ALA A 92 8.70 17.53 1.66
C ALA A 92 9.87 17.36 2.65
N GLY A 93 11.12 17.32 2.18
CA GLY A 93 12.29 17.06 3.04
C GLY A 93 12.36 15.62 3.58
N ILE A 94 11.66 14.69 2.94
CA ILE A 94 11.61 13.27 3.29
C ILE A 94 12.64 12.51 2.45
N THR A 95 13.55 11.80 3.11
CA THR A 95 14.45 10.84 2.46
C THR A 95 13.74 9.50 2.36
N LEU A 96 13.67 8.94 1.16
CA LEU A 96 13.13 7.60 0.92
C LEU A 96 14.25 6.57 0.89
N ASP A 97 14.10 5.49 1.64
CA ASP A 97 14.95 4.31 1.54
C ASP A 97 14.13 3.08 1.13
N ALA A 98 14.57 2.39 0.09
CA ALA A 98 13.84 1.24 -0.44
C ALA A 98 13.92 0.02 0.50
N GLY A 99 15.03 -0.13 1.23
CA GLY A 99 15.21 -1.20 2.20
C GLY A 99 14.30 -1.02 3.41
N GLU A 100 14.18 0.19 3.93
CA GLU A 100 13.27 0.53 5.03
C GLU A 100 11.80 0.31 4.63
N LEU A 101 11.40 0.77 3.44
CA LEU A 101 10.03 0.55 2.93
C LEU A 101 9.74 -0.94 2.71
N ALA A 102 10.70 -1.70 2.20
CA ALA A 102 10.55 -3.14 2.00
C ALA A 102 10.46 -3.88 3.35
N ALA A 103 11.30 -3.53 4.32
CA ALA A 103 11.26 -4.10 5.67
C ALA A 103 9.91 -3.82 6.35
N HIS A 104 9.43 -2.58 6.30
CA HIS A 104 8.09 -2.20 6.78
C HIS A 104 7.00 -3.07 6.14
N CYS A 105 7.05 -3.29 4.83
CA CYS A 105 6.06 -4.13 4.16
C CYS A 105 6.08 -5.58 4.65
N LEU A 106 7.27 -6.15 4.82
CA LEU A 106 7.43 -7.53 5.27
C LEU A 106 6.95 -7.71 6.71
N ASP A 107 7.28 -6.78 7.60
CA ASP A 107 6.84 -6.81 9.00
C ASP A 107 5.31 -6.63 9.10
N ALA A 108 4.75 -5.63 8.41
CA ALA A 108 3.31 -5.39 8.41
C ALA A 108 2.48 -6.56 7.87
N LEU A 109 2.94 -7.24 6.81
CA LEU A 109 2.26 -8.41 6.27
C LEU A 109 2.40 -9.65 7.14
N ARG A 110 3.50 -9.77 7.91
CA ARG A 110 3.67 -10.86 8.88
C ARG A 110 2.73 -10.66 10.07
N ASP A 111 2.69 -9.45 10.63
CA ASP A 111 2.01 -9.19 11.88
C ASP A 111 0.50 -8.92 11.69
N GLY A 112 0.10 -8.48 10.48
CA GLY A 112 -1.29 -8.10 10.16
C GLY A 112 -2.17 -9.19 9.53
N ILE A 113 -1.64 -10.38 9.26
CA ILE A 113 -2.39 -11.49 8.61
C ILE A 113 -2.54 -12.71 9.54
N ASP A 114 -2.03 -12.64 10.77
CA ASP A 114 -2.20 -13.67 11.82
C ASP A 114 -3.64 -13.79 12.33
#